data_AF-A0A0H3H2X5-F1
#
_entry.id   AF-A0A0H3H2X5-F1
#
_cell.length_a   1.000
_cell.length_b   1.000
_cell.length_c   1.000
_cell.angle_alpha   90.00
_cell.angle_beta   90.00
_cell.angle_gamma   90.00
#
_symmetry.space_group_name_H-M   'P 1'
#
loop_
_entity.id
_entity.type
_entity.pdbx_description
1 polymer ?
#
loop_
_entity_poly.entity_id
_entity_poly.type
_entity_poly.pdbx_seq_one_letter_code
_entity_poly.pdbx_strand_id
1 'polypeptide(L)'
;MNTYEMLSISITSPAWEAAVDFSSSVESAIASQNRLVKEALNVWEHRQNSETGQVTFQLIVFTRTGGSVTAHIEKFTVKRVGCCLMVSLATA
;
A
#
# COMPACT_ATOMS: atom_id res chain seq x y z
N MET A 1 24.71 12.52 -10.17
CA MET A 1 24.39 11.27 -9.44
C MET A 1 23.11 11.55 -8.69
N ASN A 2 21.96 11.06 -9.18
CA ASN A 2 20.72 11.15 -8.40
C ASN A 2 20.90 10.24 -7.19
N THR A 3 21.11 10.83 -6.02
CA THR A 3 20.94 10.13 -4.76
C THR A 3 19.48 9.69 -4.73
N TYR A 4 19.20 8.44 -5.12
CA TYR A 4 17.94 7.81 -4.75
C TYR A 4 17.94 7.80 -3.23
N GLU A 5 17.28 8.79 -2.62
CA GLU A 5 16.94 8.68 -1.21
C GLU A 5 16.18 7.37 -1.08
N MET A 6 16.78 6.37 -0.42
CA MET A 6 16.06 5.15 -0.05
C MET A 6 15.00 5.57 0.97
N LEU A 7 13.84 5.96 0.47
CA LEU A 7 12.68 6.24 1.30
C LEU A 7 12.23 4.92 1.90
N SER A 8 12.31 4.82 3.22
CA SER A 8 11.72 3.66 3.90
C SER A 8 10.21 3.73 3.79
N ILE A 9 9.54 2.58 3.74
CA ILE A 9 8.08 2.52 3.71
C ILE A 9 7.54 2.06 5.06
N SER A 10 6.53 2.74 5.56
CA SER A 10 5.82 2.39 6.79
C SER A 10 4.35 2.22 6.45
N ILE A 11 3.78 1.07 6.79
CA ILE A 11 2.38 0.75 6.55
C ILE A 11 1.67 0.81 7.91
N THR A 12 0.63 1.62 8.01
CA THR A 12 -0.21 1.67 9.22
C THR A 12 -0.97 0.35 9.40
N SER A 13 -1.27 -0.03 10.65
CA SER A 13 -2.01 -1.28 10.92
C SER A 13 -3.33 -1.40 10.14
N PRO A 14 -4.18 -0.35 10.03
CA PRO A 14 -5.41 -0.46 9.25
C PRO A 14 -5.14 -0.69 7.75
N ALA A 15 -4.11 -0.06 7.17
CA ALA A 15 -3.74 -0.30 5.78
C ALA A 15 -3.19 -1.71 5.56
N TRP A 16 -2.44 -2.21 6.52
CA TRP A 16 -1.92 -3.56 6.53
C TRP A 16 -3.06 -4.59 6.56
N GLU A 17 -4.00 -4.43 7.48
CA GLU A 17 -5.18 -5.29 7.65
C GLU A 17 -6.08 -5.31 6.41
N ALA A 18 -6.24 -4.15 5.75
CA ALA A 18 -7.05 -4.06 4.53
C ALA A 18 -6.35 -4.63 3.28
N ALA A 19 -5.01 -4.54 3.19
CA ALA A 19 -4.27 -4.98 2.02
C ALA A 19 -3.88 -6.46 2.04
N VAL A 20 -3.76 -7.06 3.24
CA VAL A 20 -3.14 -8.37 3.43
C VAL A 20 -4.16 -9.39 3.92
N ASP A 21 -4.39 -10.40 3.09
CA ASP A 21 -5.22 -11.55 3.46
C ASP A 21 -4.44 -12.57 4.30
N PHE A 22 -4.63 -12.54 5.62
CA PHE A 22 -4.02 -13.47 6.57
C PHE A 22 -4.61 -14.89 6.53
N SER A 23 -5.75 -15.10 5.88
CA SER A 23 -6.44 -16.39 5.91
C SER A 23 -5.82 -17.46 5.01
N SER A 24 -4.88 -17.06 4.14
CA SER A 24 -4.44 -17.88 3.00
C SER A 24 -3.11 -18.60 3.24
N SER A 25 -2.00 -17.87 3.38
CA SER A 25 -0.69 -18.39 3.81
C SER A 25 0.29 -17.24 4.09
N VAL A 26 1.44 -17.53 4.70
CA VAL A 26 2.50 -16.53 4.91
C VAL A 26 3.03 -15.99 3.58
N GLU A 27 3.20 -16.85 2.56
CA GLU A 27 3.67 -16.47 1.23
C GLU A 27 2.68 -15.53 0.54
N SER A 28 1.38 -15.82 0.65
CA SER A 28 0.32 -14.97 0.12
C SER A 28 0.30 -13.61 0.83
N ALA A 29 0.46 -13.61 2.16
CA ALA A 29 0.52 -12.38 2.93
C ALA A 29 1.73 -11.52 2.53
N ILE A 30 2.91 -12.12 2.34
CA ILE A 30 4.13 -11.45 1.85
C ILE A 30 3.92 -10.93 0.41
N ALA A 31 3.25 -11.68 -0.46
CA ALA A 31 2.97 -11.25 -1.82
C ALA A 31 2.05 -10.01 -1.84
N SER A 32 1.00 -10.00 -1.01
CA SER A 32 0.09 -8.86 -0.86
C SER A 32 0.79 -7.63 -0.27
N GLN A 33 1.66 -7.82 0.73
CA GLN A 33 2.54 -6.76 1.24
C GLN A 33 3.39 -6.15 0.14
N ASN A 34 4.14 -6.98 -0.58
CA ASN A 34 5.05 -6.54 -1.62
C ASN A 34 4.31 -5.80 -2.73
N ARG A 35 3.10 -6.24 -3.06
CA ARG A 35 2.24 -5.56 -4.03
C ARG A 35 1.83 -4.17 -3.53
N LEU A 36 1.40 -4.04 -2.28
CA LEU A 36 1.06 -2.75 -1.68
C LEU A 36 2.28 -1.80 -1.70
N VAL A 37 3.44 -2.29 -1.27
CA VAL A 37 4.69 -1.50 -1.23
C VAL A 37 5.09 -1.03 -2.63
N LYS A 38 5.08 -1.94 -3.62
CA LYS A 38 5.44 -1.63 -5.00
C LYS A 38 4.50 -0.60 -5.60
N GLU A 39 3.19 -0.75 -5.39
CA GLU A 39 2.23 0.21 -5.92
C GLU A 39 2.35 1.57 -5.24
N ALA A 40 2.55 1.60 -3.91
CA ALA A 40 2.76 2.83 -3.16
C ALA A 40 3.99 3.61 -3.67
N LEU A 41 5.11 2.93 -3.91
CA LEU A 41 6.32 3.54 -4.50
C LEU A 41 6.05 4.03 -5.92
N ASN A 42 5.40 3.21 -6.74
CA ASN A 42 5.07 3.56 -8.13
C ASN A 42 4.21 4.84 -8.21
N VAL A 43 3.15 4.93 -7.40
CA VAL A 43 2.28 6.12 -7.42
C VAL A 43 2.96 7.32 -6.79
N TRP A 44 3.84 7.12 -5.81
CA TRP A 44 4.64 8.21 -5.24
C TRP A 44 5.57 8.82 -6.29
N GLU A 45 6.30 8.01 -7.04
CA GLU A 45 7.23 8.47 -8.06
C GLU A 45 6.52 9.19 -9.23
N HIS A 46 5.34 8.69 -9.65
CA HIS A 46 4.68 9.18 -10.87
C HIS A 46 3.54 10.17 -10.65
N ARG A 47 2.95 10.20 -9.45
CA ARG A 47 1.69 10.93 -9.19
C ARG A 47 1.71 11.72 -7.88
N GLN A 48 2.86 11.85 -7.20
CA GLN A 48 2.94 12.73 -6.03
C GLN A 48 2.46 14.13 -6.39
N ASN A 49 1.48 14.63 -5.64
CA ASN A 49 1.04 16.00 -5.77
C ASN A 49 2.02 16.89 -4.98
N SER A 50 2.73 17.77 -5.68
CA SER A 50 3.70 18.69 -5.06
C SER A 50 3.05 19.65 -4.06
N GLU A 51 1.75 19.91 -4.18
CA GLU A 51 1.00 20.82 -3.29
C GLU A 51 0.60 20.15 -1.98
N THR A 52 0.14 18.90 -2.02
CA THR A 52 -0.35 18.19 -0.83
C THR A 52 0.69 17.28 -0.19
N GLY A 53 1.76 16.92 -0.92
CA GLY A 53 2.73 15.92 -0.48
C GLY A 53 2.11 14.54 -0.26
N GLN A 54 0.98 14.28 -0.94
CA GLN A 54 0.15 13.09 -0.78
C GLN A 54 -0.30 12.57 -2.15
N VAL A 55 -0.45 11.26 -2.26
CA VAL A 55 -1.07 10.60 -3.41
C VAL A 55 -2.02 9.51 -2.93
N THR A 56 -3.19 9.44 -3.56
CA THR A 56 -4.16 8.37 -3.31
C THR A 56 -4.15 7.37 -4.46
N PHE A 57 -4.28 6.08 -4.13
CA PHE A 57 -4.38 5.01 -5.12
C PHE A 57 -5.36 3.94 -4.67
N GLN A 58 -5.71 3.04 -5.58
CA GLN A 58 -6.63 1.94 -5.31
C GLN A 58 -5.94 0.62 -5.58
N LEU A 59 -6.21 -0.38 -4.76
CA LEU A 59 -5.74 -1.74 -4.95
C LEU A 59 -6.93 -2.70 -4.92
N ILE A 60 -6.99 -3.60 -5.90
CA ILE A 60 -7.90 -4.75 -5.82
C ILE A 60 -7.25 -5.77 -4.89
N VAL A 61 -7.86 -5.98 -3.73
CA VAL A 61 -7.44 -6.96 -2.74
C VAL A 61 -8.29 -8.21 -2.90
N PHE A 62 -7.64 -9.36 -2.86
CA PHE A 62 -8.29 -10.65 -2.94
C PHE A 62 -8.24 -11.29 -1.56
N THR A 63 -9.41 -11.62 -1.03
CA THR A 63 -9.56 -12.33 0.24
C THR A 63 -10.12 -13.70 -0.03
N ARG A 64 -9.49 -14.72 0.55
CA ARG A 64 -10.05 -16.06 0.57
C ARG A 64 -10.85 -16.24 1.85
N THR A 65 -12.00 -16.88 1.78
CA THR A 65 -12.71 -17.32 2.98
C THR A 65 -13.26 -18.71 2.71
N GLY A 66 -12.67 -19.71 3.39
CA GLY A 66 -12.90 -21.11 3.06
C GLY A 66 -12.50 -21.41 1.61
N GLY A 67 -13.46 -21.90 0.81
CA GLY A 67 -13.25 -22.23 -0.60
C GLY A 67 -13.55 -21.10 -1.60
N SER A 68 -14.00 -19.93 -1.14
CA SER A 68 -14.37 -18.81 -2.01
C SER A 68 -13.32 -17.71 -2.01
N VAL A 69 -13.14 -17.04 -3.15
CA VAL A 69 -12.28 -15.86 -3.29
C VAL A 69 -13.17 -14.67 -3.63
N THR A 70 -13.07 -13.62 -2.83
CA THR A 70 -13.75 -12.34 -3.05
C THR A 70 -12.72 -11.27 -3.39
N ALA A 71 -13.09 -10.38 -4.31
CA ALA A 71 -12.28 -9.22 -4.66
C ALA A 71 -12.99 -7.96 -4.16
N HIS A 72 -12.24 -7.07 -3.51
CA HIS A 72 -12.73 -5.77 -3.10
C HIS A 72 -11.69 -4.69 -3.43
N ILE A 73 -12.14 -3.45 -3.56
CA ILE A 73 -11.28 -2.31 -3.90
C ILE A 73 -11.01 -1.54 -2.62
N GLU A 74 -9.75 -1.51 -2.23
CA GLU A 74 -9.28 -0.68 -1.13
C GLU A 74 -8.62 0.58 -1.65
N LYS A 75 -8.86 1.69 -0.93
CA LYS A 75 -8.25 2.98 -1.23
C LYS A 75 -7.16 3.26 -0.21
N PHE A 76 -5.98 3.62 -0.71
CA PHE A 76 -4.82 3.93 0.10
C PHE A 76 -4.32 5.34 -0.17
N THR A 77 -3.67 5.89 0.82
CA THR A 77 -2.98 7.17 0.80
C THR A 77 -1.51 6.95 1.08
N VAL A 78 -0.64 7.51 0.24
CA VAL A 78 0.80 7.62 0.50
C VAL A 78 1.13 9.07 0.81
N LYS A 79 1.83 9.31 1.91
CA LYS A 79 2.33 10.63 2.30
C LYS A 79 3.79 10.53 2.75
N ARG A 80 4.63 11.48 2.36
CA ARG A 80 5.99 11.58 2.91
C ARG A 80 5.97 12.18 4.31
N VAL A 81 6.58 11.47 5.26
CA VAL A 81 6.81 11.90 6.65
C VAL A 81 8.30 11.77 6.93
N GLY A 82 9.03 12.90 6.87
CA GLY A 82 10.48 12.89 6.97
C GLY A 82 11.15 12.12 5.83
N CYS A 83 11.92 11.08 6.17
CA CYS A 83 12.58 10.17 5.23
C CYS A 83 11.77 8.89 4.96
N CYS A 84 10.48 8.87 5.31
CA CYS A 84 9.62 7.70 5.17
C CYS A 84 8.39 8.01 4.31
N LEU A 85 7.94 7.03 3.54
CA LEU A 85 6.61 7.02 2.92
C LEU A 85 5.65 6.26 3.83
N MET A 86 4.64 6.97 4.32
CA MET A 86 3.59 6.40 5.15
C MET A 86 2.40 6.00 4.28
N VAL A 87 2.05 4.72 4.31
CA VAL A 87 0.87 4.15 3.64
C VAL A 87 -0.24 3.98 4.67
N SER A 88 -1.38 4.60 4.40
CA SER A 88 -2.57 4.59 5.24
C SER A 88 -3.82 4.25 4.42
N LEU A 89 -4.85 3.72 5.08
CA LEU A 89 -6.17 3.64 4.46
C LEU A 89 -6.64 5.06 4.16
N ALA A 90 -7.17 5.27 2.95
CA ALA A 90 -7.84 6.52 2.64
C ALA A 90 -9.17 6.54 3.39
N THR A 91 -9.27 7.39 4.41
CA THR A 91 -10.55 7.71 5.04
C THR A 91 -11.46 8.34 3.99
N ALA A 92 -12.64 7.75 3.79
CA ALA A 92 -13.71 8.33 2.98
C ALA A 92 -14.21 9.66 3.58
#